data_AF-A0A1W9WFW7-F1
#
_entry.id   AF-A0A1W9WFW7-F1
#
_cell.length_a   1.000
_cell.length_b   1.000
_cell.length_c   1.000
_cell.angle_alpha   90.00
_cell.angle_beta   90.00
_cell.angle_gamma   90.00
#
_symmetry.space_group_name_H-M   'P 1'
#
loop_
_entity.id
_entity.type
_entity.pdbx_description
1 polymer ?
#
loop_
_entity_poly.entity_id
_entity_poly.type
_entity_poly.pdbx_seq_one_letter_code
_entity_poly.pdbx_strand_id
1 'polypeptide(L)'
;MEEMNGAHMKKPGGFVIRLVALVVVVTCLALFPFIITNRFYISLLNEMMIYGLLAMSLDVLLGYTGLLSFMHNAYLGIGAYIVGLFLIHIA
;
A
#
# COMPACT_ATOMS: atom_id res chain seq x y z
N MET A 1 56.01 -4.79 -10.99
CA MET A 1 55.71 -4.30 -9.63
C MET A 1 54.75 -3.10 -9.65
N GLU A 2 53.87 -2.93 -10.66
CA GLU A 2 53.06 -1.69 -10.78
C GLU A 2 51.66 -1.84 -11.40
N GLU A 3 51.07 -3.05 -11.45
CA GLU A 3 49.70 -3.21 -11.97
C GLU A 3 48.72 -3.82 -10.95
N MET A 4 48.98 -3.58 -9.66
CA MET A 4 47.98 -3.78 -8.58
C MET A 4 47.09 -2.55 -8.35
N ASN A 5 46.74 -1.77 -9.39
CA ASN A 5 45.86 -0.60 -9.22
C ASN A 5 44.69 -0.61 -10.20
N GLY A 6 43.69 -1.40 -9.85
CA GLY A 6 42.33 -1.31 -10.39
C GLY A 6 41.37 -1.55 -9.25
N ALA A 7 41.46 -0.73 -8.20
CA ALA A 7 40.54 -0.75 -7.06
C ALA A 7 39.12 -0.48 -7.59
N HIS A 8 38.42 -1.57 -7.85
CA HIS A 8 37.03 -1.61 -8.26
C HIS A 8 36.18 -1.06 -7.10
N MET A 9 36.02 0.27 -7.12
CA MET A 9 35.30 1.04 -6.12
C MET A 9 33.80 0.79 -6.28
N LYS A 10 33.36 -0.34 -5.72
CA LYS A 10 31.96 -0.75 -5.67
C LYS A 10 31.23 0.18 -4.69
N LYS A 11 30.59 1.24 -5.19
CA LYS A 11 29.71 2.11 -4.37
C LYS A 11 28.57 1.26 -3.77
N PRO A 12 28.58 0.98 -2.46
CA PRO A 12 27.49 0.28 -1.80
C PRO A 12 26.55 1.35 -1.25
N GLY A 13 25.84 2.06 -2.12
CA GLY A 13 25.04 3.23 -1.72
C GLY A 13 23.58 3.24 -2.16
N GLY A 14 23.22 2.46 -3.20
CA GLY A 14 21.88 2.55 -3.78
C GLY A 14 20.74 2.08 -2.87
N PHE A 15 21.00 1.09 -2.01
CA PHE A 15 19.97 0.51 -1.14
C PHE A 15 19.61 1.42 0.03
N VAL A 16 20.61 2.00 0.70
CA VAL A 16 20.40 2.96 1.79
C VAL A 16 19.75 4.25 1.30
N ILE A 17 20.13 4.75 0.12
CA ILE A 17 19.49 5.94 -0.48
C ILE A 17 18.01 5.68 -0.79
N ARG A 18 17.65 4.49 -1.29
CA ARG A 18 16.25 4.09 -1.52
C ARG A 18 15.45 3.96 -0.22
N LEU A 19 16.06 3.40 0.82
CA LEU A 19 15.44 3.26 2.14
C LEU A 19 15.19 4.62 2.79
N VAL A 20 16.18 5.51 2.75
CA VAL A 20 16.06 6.89 3.26
C VAL A 20 15.01 7.66 2.45
N ALA A 21 14.97 7.51 1.13
CA ALA A 21 13.95 8.14 0.30
C ALA A 21 12.53 7.65 0.64
N LEU A 22 12.34 6.35 0.86
CA LEU A 22 11.04 5.80 1.29
C LEU A 22 10.63 6.34 2.66
N VAL A 23 11.55 6.35 3.63
CA VAL A 23 11.28 6.88 4.97
C VAL A 23 10.92 8.36 4.91
N VAL A 24 11.64 9.17 4.13
CA VAL A 24 11.34 10.59 3.93
C VAL A 24 9.97 10.80 3.29
N VAL A 25 9.61 10.01 2.28
CA VAL A 25 8.28 10.09 1.64
C VAL A 25 7.17 9.73 2.62
N VAL A 26 7.34 8.66 3.40
CA VAL A 26 6.37 8.23 4.41
C VAL A 26 6.22 9.27 5.51
N THR A 27 7.32 9.82 6.02
CA THR A 27 7.28 10.88 7.04
C THR A 27 6.65 12.16 6.51
N CYS A 28 6.93 12.56 5.26
CA CYS A 28 6.32 13.73 4.64
C CYS A 28 4.81 13.55 4.45
N LEU A 29 4.36 12.35 4.04
CA LEU A 29 2.95 12.02 3.89
C LEU A 29 2.21 11.94 5.23
N ALA A 30 2.88 11.48 6.30
CA ALA A 30 2.35 11.43 7.66
C ALA A 30 2.26 12.79 8.35
N LEU A 31 3.13 13.75 7.98
CA LEU A 31 3.08 15.13 8.47
C LEU A 31 2.07 16.00 7.70
N PHE A 32 1.68 15.58 6.49
CA PHE A 32 0.68 16.24 5.65
C PHE A 32 -0.69 16.49 6.34
N PRO A 33 -1.30 15.52 7.07
CA PRO A 33 -2.56 15.76 7.78
C PRO A 33 -2.44 16.72 8.97
N PHE A 34 -1.23 17.02 9.47
CA PHE A 34 -1.03 17.92 10.61
C PHE A 34 -1.01 19.41 10.22
N ILE A 35 -0.76 19.72 8.94
CA ILE A 35 -0.62 21.10 8.45
C ILE A 35 -1.92 21.59 7.79
N ILE A 36 -2.74 20.69 7.23
CA ILE A 36 -3.96 21.04 6.49
C ILE A 36 -5.21 20.60 7.26
N THR A 37 -5.79 21.50 8.05
CA THR A 37 -7.06 21.33 8.80
C THR A 37 -8.31 21.38 7.90
N ASN A 38 -8.19 21.07 6.61
CA ASN A 38 -9.32 21.09 5.68
C ASN A 38 -9.79 19.66 5.42
N ARG A 39 -11.02 19.37 5.87
CA ARG A 39 -11.63 18.03 5.87
C ARG A 39 -11.67 17.38 4.48
N PHE A 40 -11.75 18.19 3.42
CA PHE A 40 -11.75 17.72 2.04
C PHE A 40 -10.44 17.02 1.65
N TYR A 41 -9.30 17.63 1.98
CA TYR A 41 -7.98 17.08 1.64
C TYR A 41 -7.68 15.80 2.43
N ILE A 42 -8.13 15.73 3.69
CA ILE A 42 -7.97 14.55 4.53
C ILE A 42 -8.80 13.38 3.99
N SER A 43 -10.07 13.62 3.60
CA SER A 43 -10.90 12.60 2.96
C SER A 43 -10.30 12.11 1.65
N LEU A 44 -9.87 13.03 0.77
CA LEU A 44 -9.21 12.67 -0.49
C LEU A 44 -7.95 11.82 -0.28
N LEU A 45 -7.09 12.20 0.67
CA LEU A 45 -5.89 11.43 1.00
C LEU A 45 -6.26 10.02 1.48
N ASN A 46 -7.29 9.92 2.32
CA ASN A 46 -7.77 8.63 2.82
C ASN A 46 -8.31 7.74 1.69
N GLU A 47 -9.11 8.31 0.79
CA GLU A 47 -9.59 7.58 -0.40
C GLU A 47 -8.43 7.11 -1.28
N MET A 48 -7.46 7.97 -1.56
CA MET A 48 -6.26 7.60 -2.33
C MET A 48 -5.45 6.50 -1.65
N MET A 49 -5.29 6.54 -0.31
CA MET A 49 -4.59 5.51 0.46
C MET A 49 -5.34 4.18 0.41
N ILE A 50 -6.66 4.19 0.60
CA ILE A 50 -7.50 3.00 0.55
C ILE A 50 -7.44 2.39 -0.86
N TYR A 51 -7.66 3.16 -1.92
CA TYR A 51 -7.60 2.67 -3.29
C TYR A 51 -6.18 2.25 -3.71
N GLY A 52 -5.15 2.95 -3.24
CA GLY A 52 -3.76 2.59 -3.50
C GLY A 52 -3.37 1.27 -2.85
N LEU A 53 -3.79 1.03 -1.61
CA LEU A 53 -3.58 -0.25 -0.91
C LEU A 53 -4.37 -1.37 -1.59
N LEU A 54 -5.60 -1.10 -2.00
CA LEU A 54 -6.47 -2.04 -2.71
C LEU A 54 -5.86 -2.42 -4.07
N ALA A 55 -5.33 -1.44 -4.82
CA ALA A 55 -4.62 -1.67 -6.07
C ALA A 55 -3.32 -2.46 -5.86
N MET A 56 -2.54 -2.17 -4.82
CA MET A 56 -1.32 -2.92 -4.49
C MET A 56 -1.63 -4.38 -4.16
N SER A 57 -2.67 -4.63 -3.35
CA SER A 57 -3.11 -6.00 -3.07
C SER A 57 -3.60 -6.70 -4.33
N LEU A 58 -4.33 -6.00 -5.20
CA LEU A 58 -4.82 -6.53 -6.46
C LEU A 58 -3.68 -6.84 -7.44
N ASP A 59 -2.66 -5.99 -7.51
CA ASP A 59 -1.44 -6.18 -8.30
C ASP A 59 -0.66 -7.42 -7.85
N VAL A 60 -0.53 -7.63 -6.54
CA VAL A 60 0.09 -8.85 -6.00
C VAL A 60 -0.71 -10.09 -6.38
N LEU A 61 -2.04 -10.05 -6.32
CA LEU A 61 -2.89 -11.18 -6.64
C LEU A 61 -2.91 -11.46 -8.16
N LEU A 62 -3.08 -10.44 -9.00
CA LEU A 62 -3.00 -10.57 -10.46
C LEU A 62 -1.61 -11.01 -10.92
N GLY A 63 -0.56 -10.42 -10.34
CA GLY A 63 0.82 -10.60 -10.76
C GLY A 63 1.43 -11.92 -10.30
N TYR A 64 1.14 -12.39 -9.08
CA TYR A 64 1.76 -13.61 -8.54
C TYR A 64 0.88 -14.85 -8.62
N THR A 65 -0.45 -14.74 -8.49
CA THR A 65 -1.30 -15.94 -8.49
C THR A 65 -1.92 -16.24 -9.84
N GLY A 66 -2.01 -15.26 -10.76
CA GLY A 66 -2.52 -15.43 -12.12
C GLY A 66 -3.98 -15.92 -12.22
N LEU A 67 -4.63 -16.16 -11.07
CA LEU A 67 -5.96 -16.74 -10.91
C LEU A 67 -6.77 -15.78 -10.04
N LEU A 68 -7.33 -14.75 -10.68
CA LEU A 68 -8.16 -13.76 -10.00
C LEU A 68 -9.59 -14.28 -9.84
N SER A 69 -9.90 -14.96 -8.73
CA SER A 69 -11.27 -15.38 -8.40
C SER A 69 -11.68 -14.93 -7.00
N PHE A 70 -12.05 -13.65 -6.86
CA PHE A 70 -12.57 -13.09 -5.60
C PHE A 70 -14.07 -13.29 -5.41
N MET A 71 -14.77 -13.65 -6.48
CA MET A 71 -16.22 -13.55 -6.54
C MET A 71 -16.91 -14.49 -5.55
N HIS A 72 -16.38 -15.70 -5.37
CA HIS A 72 -16.93 -16.64 -4.39
C HIS A 72 -16.82 -16.13 -2.95
N ASN A 73 -15.68 -15.53 -2.57
CA ASN A 73 -15.51 -14.96 -1.23
C ASN A 73 -16.31 -13.68 -1.04
N ALA A 74 -16.46 -12.86 -2.09
CA ALA A 74 -17.29 -11.65 -2.04
C ALA A 74 -18.77 -12.00 -1.80
N TYR A 75 -19.30 -13.03 -2.47
CA TYR A 75 -20.69 -13.47 -2.26
C TYR A 75 -20.94 -13.98 -0.84
N LEU A 76 -20.00 -14.72 -0.25
CA LEU A 76 -20.11 -15.18 1.13
C LEU A 76 -20.14 -14.02 2.13
N GLY A 77 -19.28 -13.01 1.96
CA GLY A 77 -19.27 -11.82 2.82
C GLY A 77 -20.56 -11.00 2.72
N ILE A 78 -21.05 -10.76 1.50
CA ILE A 78 -22.31 -10.04 1.26
C ILE A 78 -23.50 -10.80 1.87
N GLY A 79 -23.56 -12.12 1.68
CA GLY A 79 -24.60 -12.96 2.28
C GLY A 79 -24.60 -12.90 3.81
N ALA A 80 -23.43 -13.01 4.45
CA ALA A 80 -23.30 -12.88 5.90
C ALA A 80 -23.72 -11.49 6.41
N TYR A 81 -23.38 -10.42 5.68
CA TYR A 81 -23.78 -9.06 6.05
C TYR A 81 -25.30 -8.85 5.96
N ILE A 82 -25.94 -9.35 4.90
CA ILE A 82 -27.39 -9.29 4.74
C ILE A 82 -28.09 -10.09 5.85
N VAL A 83 -27.64 -11.32 6.12
CA VAL A 83 -28.19 -12.15 7.20
C VAL A 83 -27.99 -11.50 8.56
N GLY A 84 -26.81 -10.90 8.79
CA GLY A 84 -26.53 -10.13 10.00
C GLY A 84 -27.51 -8.98 10.16
N LEU A 85 -27.65 -8.11 9.15
CA LEU A 85 -28.61 -7.00 9.16
C LEU A 85 -30.05 -7.46 9.36
N PHE A 86 -30.45 -8.57 8.73
CA PHE A 86 -31.77 -9.15 8.89
C PHE A 86 -32.00 -9.60 10.33
N LEU A 87 -31.02 -10.28 10.94
CA LEU A 87 -31.11 -10.74 12.32
C LEU A 87 -31.27 -9.58 13.30
N ILE A 88 -30.47 -8.51 13.20
CA ILE A 88 -30.57 -7.35 14.11
C ILE A 88 -31.86 -6.53 13.94
N HIS A 89 -32.54 -6.63 12.80
CA HIS A 89 -33.81 -5.91 12.59
C HIS A 89 -35.04 -6.73 12.96
N ILE A 90 -34.96 -8.06 12.92
CA ILE A 90 -36.09 -8.96 13.16
C ILE A 90 -36.06 -9.64 14.54
N ALA A 91 -34.88 -9.81 15.15
CA ALA A 91 -34.74 -10.25 16.53
C ALA A 91 -34.76 -9.07 17.50
#